data_AF-A0A1I3NES0-F1
#
_entry.id   AF-A0A1I3NES0-F1
#
_cell.length_a   1.000
_cell.length_b   1.000
_cell.length_c   1.000
_cell.angle_alpha   90.00
_cell.angle_beta   90.00
_cell.angle_gamma   90.00
#
_symmetry.space_group_name_H-M   'P 1'
#
loop_
_entity.id
_entity.type
_entity.pdbx_description
1 polymer ?
#
loop_
_entity_poly.entity_id
_entity_poly.type
_entity_poly.pdbx_seq_one_letter_code
_entity_poly.pdbx_strand_id
1 'polypeptide(L)'
;MSWRPVGKSDLASRGRAVKDADLSPPDDEDAIVVLKGKTISVPFASTSHGMLLRAIEAQGWNPETDVNIITQAPEVAGPALQTNKIEAHADFVPFAELFPWRGFARKIFDGSQANTPTLHGALVDGDYAEKYPEIVVAYLRAALEADRLIAEEPETYSELIAKVTGIEAEVVYLFHGPLGLQTRDVTWKPEYRQAVATSIKTLKLLKRTDSDLDINHFVTEKYIRAALSQIGRDYDADLKNYDQLPLYAKDAATGEPIEDFSRVAQIWVKDEPKVRHYASPESALKALARLEKDGRAVRVVYAQDRESGIKLFANQAWFVRSERGELGAFLLKDGATRWANIHGGEVLDYAGARESLVAGR
;
A
#
# COMPACT_ATOMS: atom_id res chain seq x y z
N MET A 1 -6.13 3.08 8.20
CA MET A 1 -4.99 3.94 7.83
C MET A 1 -5.14 5.18 8.65
N SER A 2 -4.10 5.71 9.25
CA SER A 2 -4.12 7.00 9.91
C SER A 2 -2.80 7.65 9.56
N TRP A 3 -2.86 8.89 9.10
CA TRP A 3 -1.69 9.68 8.71
C TRP A 3 -1.33 10.65 9.83
N ARG A 4 -0.11 11.15 9.91
CA ARG A 4 0.20 12.38 10.66
C ARG A 4 0.93 13.37 9.76
N PRO A 5 0.71 14.70 9.92
CA PRO A 5 1.54 15.70 9.27
C PRO A 5 2.98 15.58 9.77
N VAL A 6 3.94 15.73 8.86
CA VAL A 6 5.36 15.88 9.22
C VAL A 6 5.54 17.25 9.89
N GLY A 7 6.08 17.26 11.12
CA GLY A 7 6.35 18.49 11.87
C GLY A 7 7.29 19.42 11.10
N LYS A 8 7.06 20.74 11.17
CA LYS A 8 7.92 21.74 10.52
C LYS A 8 9.28 21.84 11.23
N SER A 9 10.23 21.02 10.78
CA SER A 9 11.65 21.36 10.70
C SER A 9 12.18 20.77 9.38
N ASP A 10 12.87 21.61 8.60
CA ASP A 10 13.50 21.34 7.30
C ASP A 10 12.62 21.32 6.04
N LEU A 11 12.22 22.54 5.64
CA LEU A 11 12.09 22.93 4.24
C LEU A 11 12.94 24.18 3.96
N ALA A 12 14.26 24.04 4.10
CA ALA A 12 15.24 24.96 3.50
C ALA A 12 16.65 24.37 3.55
N SER A 13 17.14 23.81 2.43
CA SER A 13 18.47 24.15 1.89
C SER A 13 18.86 23.23 0.71
N ARG A 14 18.84 23.81 -0.49
CA ARG A 14 19.78 23.40 -1.53
C ARG A 14 21.14 24.02 -1.17
N GLY A 15 22.11 23.18 -0.82
CA GLY A 15 23.54 23.47 -0.90
C GLY A 15 24.18 24.26 0.26
N ARG A 16 24.66 23.54 1.29
CA ARG A 16 26.03 23.63 1.87
C ARG A 16 26.14 22.75 3.12
N ALA A 17 27.26 22.07 3.26
CA ALA A 17 27.60 21.22 4.40
C ALA A 17 27.94 22.05 5.66
N VAL A 18 27.31 21.73 6.80
CA VAL A 18 27.75 21.93 8.21
C VAL A 18 26.96 20.90 9.05
N LYS A 19 27.56 19.79 9.51
CA LYS A 19 28.06 19.50 10.88
C LYS A 19 27.09 19.78 12.05
N ASP A 20 26.68 18.66 12.67
CA ASP A 20 26.26 18.43 14.06
C ASP A 20 25.10 19.27 14.63
N ALA A 21 23.89 18.73 14.45
CA ALA A 21 22.85 18.73 15.47
C ALA A 21 21.96 17.50 15.21
N ASP A 22 22.30 16.40 15.89
CA ASP A 22 21.48 15.20 15.99
C ASP A 22 20.16 15.58 16.68
N LEU A 23 19.09 15.69 15.89
CA LEU A 23 17.72 15.84 16.35
C LEU A 23 16.89 14.79 15.62
N SER A 24 17.14 13.53 15.98
CA SER A 24 16.18 12.45 15.80
C SER A 24 14.88 12.84 16.53
N PRO A 25 13.70 12.87 15.87
CA PRO A 25 12.43 13.07 16.56
C PRO A 25 12.22 11.92 17.57
N PRO A 26 11.55 12.17 18.72
CA PRO A 26 11.41 11.19 19.78
C PRO A 26 10.83 9.87 19.26
N ASP A 27 11.41 8.77 19.73
CA ASP A 27 11.42 7.45 19.12
C ASP A 27 10.06 6.70 19.04
N ASP A 28 8.92 7.30 19.41
CA ASP A 28 7.61 6.63 19.61
C ASP A 28 6.46 7.10 18.67
N GLU A 29 6.75 7.84 17.58
CA GLU A 29 5.71 8.50 16.78
C GLU A 29 4.97 7.63 15.73
N ASP A 30 5.36 6.36 15.54
CA ASP A 30 4.86 5.47 14.47
C ASP A 30 3.71 4.53 14.89
N ALA A 31 3.05 4.80 16.02
CA ALA A 31 2.04 3.91 16.58
C ALA A 31 0.68 4.58 16.74
N ILE A 32 -0.41 3.83 16.50
CA ILE A 32 -1.80 4.33 16.64
C ILE A 32 -2.06 5.01 18.00
N VAL A 33 -1.33 4.63 19.04
CA VAL A 33 -1.42 5.19 20.41
C VAL A 33 -1.26 6.70 20.47
N VAL A 34 -0.51 7.29 19.53
CA VAL A 34 -0.32 8.74 19.48
C VAL A 34 -1.62 9.49 19.17
N LEU A 35 -2.61 8.84 18.56
CA LEU A 35 -3.85 9.47 18.09
C LEU A 35 -4.87 9.76 19.19
N LYS A 36 -4.63 9.31 20.43
CA LYS A 36 -5.54 9.60 21.54
C LYS A 36 -5.68 11.12 21.76
N GLY A 37 -6.92 11.58 21.84
CA GLY A 37 -7.31 12.99 21.99
C GLY A 37 -7.11 13.84 20.74
N LYS A 38 -6.79 13.25 19.58
CA LYS A 38 -6.53 13.98 18.34
C LYS A 38 -7.73 14.00 17.40
N THR A 39 -7.71 14.93 16.45
CA THR A 39 -8.67 15.01 15.35
C THR A 39 -8.24 14.13 14.19
N ILE A 40 -9.11 13.17 13.86
CA ILE A 40 -8.90 12.20 12.79
C ILE A 40 -9.99 12.41 11.74
N SER A 41 -9.61 12.82 10.55
CA SER A 41 -10.52 12.92 9.42
C SER A 41 -10.68 11.58 8.72
N VAL A 42 -11.88 11.25 8.24
CA VAL A 42 -12.12 10.02 7.47
C VAL A 42 -13.28 10.20 6.48
N PRO A 43 -13.25 9.58 5.27
CA PRO A 43 -14.42 9.59 4.40
C PRO A 43 -15.59 8.86 5.09
N PHE A 44 -16.74 9.53 5.18
CA PHE A 44 -17.88 9.01 5.92
C PHE A 44 -18.36 7.66 5.38
N ALA A 45 -18.74 6.75 6.28
CA ALA A 45 -19.19 5.38 5.98
C ALA A 45 -18.30 4.58 4.98
N SER A 46 -17.02 4.95 4.85
CA SER A 46 -16.08 4.26 3.97
C SER A 46 -15.46 3.03 4.64
N THR A 47 -14.78 2.20 3.84
CA THR A 47 -13.91 1.11 4.34
C THR A 47 -12.92 1.61 5.37
N SER A 48 -12.31 2.78 5.14
CA SER A 48 -11.35 3.38 6.06
C SER A 48 -11.98 3.86 7.36
N HIS A 49 -13.26 4.26 7.34
CA HIS A 49 -14.02 4.56 8.56
C HIS A 49 -14.25 3.31 9.40
N GLY A 50 -14.70 2.21 8.78
CA GLY A 50 -14.85 0.94 9.48
C GLY A 50 -13.54 0.43 10.07
N MET A 51 -12.43 0.53 9.31
CA MET A 51 -11.10 0.18 9.79
C MET A 51 -10.65 1.06 10.97
N LEU A 52 -10.85 2.38 10.88
CA LEU A 52 -10.48 3.31 11.95
C LEU A 52 -11.19 2.96 13.26
N LEU A 53 -12.50 2.70 13.21
CA LEU A 53 -13.30 2.34 14.39
C LEU A 53 -12.78 1.05 15.06
N ARG A 54 -12.45 0.03 14.26
CA ARG A 54 -11.88 -1.23 14.77
C ARG A 54 -10.49 -1.05 15.35
N ALA A 55 -9.67 -0.22 14.72
CA ALA A 55 -8.32 0.06 15.20
C ALA A 55 -8.34 0.81 16.54
N ILE A 56 -9.29 1.75 16.72
CA ILE A 56 -9.56 2.42 17.99
C ILE A 56 -10.04 1.42 19.04
N GLU A 57 -11.03 0.59 18.71
CA GLU A 57 -11.56 -0.44 19.62
C GLU A 57 -10.48 -1.44 20.07
N ALA A 58 -9.58 -1.83 19.17
CA ALA A 58 -8.45 -2.71 19.48
C ALA A 58 -7.45 -2.10 20.48
N GLN A 59 -7.44 -0.77 20.63
CA GLN A 59 -6.68 -0.07 21.69
C GLN A 59 -7.45 0.03 23.01
N GLY A 60 -8.68 -0.48 23.07
CA GLY A 60 -9.59 -0.30 24.21
C GLY A 60 -10.12 1.13 24.34
N TRP A 61 -10.11 1.91 23.25
CA TRP A 61 -10.55 3.30 23.24
C TRP A 61 -12.02 3.42 22.82
N ASN A 62 -12.68 4.46 23.32
CA ASN A 62 -14.03 4.85 22.89
C ASN A 62 -13.92 5.86 21.73
N PRO A 63 -14.45 5.54 20.53
CA PRO A 63 -14.37 6.42 19.36
C PRO A 63 -15.11 7.76 19.51
N GLU A 64 -16.02 7.89 20.48
CA GLU A 64 -16.76 9.12 20.75
C GLU A 64 -16.05 10.07 21.73
N THR A 65 -15.14 9.55 22.57
CA THR A 65 -14.55 10.34 23.67
C THR A 65 -13.02 10.34 23.70
N ASP A 66 -12.38 9.28 23.23
CA ASP A 66 -10.92 9.16 23.24
C ASP A 66 -10.27 9.75 21.97
N VAL A 67 -11.05 10.07 20.94
CA VAL A 67 -10.60 10.74 19.71
C VAL A 67 -11.70 11.69 19.19
N ASN A 68 -11.33 12.63 18.32
CA ASN A 68 -12.29 13.49 17.62
C ASN A 68 -12.36 13.09 16.13
N ILE A 69 -13.32 12.23 15.76
CA ILE A 69 -13.48 11.81 14.36
C ILE A 69 -14.32 12.84 13.61
N ILE A 70 -13.75 13.40 12.54
CA ILE A 70 -14.48 14.26 11.60
C ILE A 70 -14.59 13.59 10.24
N THR A 71 -15.58 14.01 9.45
CA THR A 71 -15.82 13.43 8.13
C THR A 71 -15.43 14.39 7.03
N GLN A 72 -14.56 13.95 6.12
CA GLN A 72 -14.15 14.72 4.96
C GLN A 72 -13.87 13.76 3.80
N ALA A 73 -14.17 14.18 2.58
CA ALA A 73 -13.70 13.50 1.39
C ALA A 73 -12.16 13.66 1.25
N PRO A 74 -11.46 12.70 0.61
CA PRO A 74 -10.00 12.73 0.48
C PRO A 74 -9.43 14.05 -0.06
N GLU A 75 -10.09 14.63 -1.06
CA GLU A 75 -9.70 15.88 -1.71
C GLU A 75 -9.75 17.10 -0.78
N VAL A 76 -10.53 17.02 0.30
CA VAL A 76 -10.59 18.05 1.37
C VAL A 76 -9.58 17.75 2.47
N ALA A 77 -9.39 16.48 2.81
CA ALA A 77 -8.53 16.07 3.90
C ALA A 77 -7.03 16.28 3.59
N GLY A 78 -6.60 16.11 2.33
CA GLY A 78 -5.20 16.34 1.92
C GLY A 78 -4.69 17.75 2.30
N PRO A 79 -5.32 18.83 1.81
CA PRO A 79 -4.96 20.20 2.20
C PRO A 79 -5.12 20.48 3.70
N ALA A 80 -6.11 19.88 4.37
CA ALA A 80 -6.29 20.01 5.81
C ALA A 80 -5.12 19.39 6.59
N LEU A 81 -4.61 18.24 6.15
CA LEU A 81 -3.44 17.58 6.71
C LEU A 81 -2.18 18.44 6.49
N GLN A 82 -1.96 18.94 5.27
CA GLN A 82 -0.82 19.82 4.94
C GLN A 82 -0.79 21.12 5.76
N THR A 83 -1.97 21.64 6.11
CA THR A 83 -2.11 22.88 6.89
C THR A 83 -2.28 22.64 8.38
N ASN A 84 -2.08 21.40 8.85
CA ASN A 84 -2.21 20.99 10.25
C ASN A 84 -3.58 21.33 10.88
N LYS A 85 -4.65 21.34 10.06
CA LYS A 85 -6.03 21.51 10.55
C LYS A 85 -6.62 20.22 11.11
N ILE A 86 -6.00 19.10 10.76
CA ILE A 86 -6.28 17.76 11.29
C ILE A 86 -4.95 17.13 11.64
N GLU A 87 -4.90 16.35 12.72
CA GLU A 87 -3.67 15.63 13.08
C GLU A 87 -3.57 14.29 12.36
N ALA A 88 -4.69 13.75 11.86
CA ALA A 88 -4.66 12.53 11.08
C ALA A 88 -5.75 12.44 10.04
N HIS A 89 -5.49 11.67 9.00
CA HIS A 89 -6.51 11.26 8.04
C HIS A 89 -6.51 9.74 7.90
N ALA A 90 -7.68 9.13 7.88
CA ALA A 90 -7.87 7.73 7.55
C ALA A 90 -8.44 7.59 6.16
N ASP A 91 -7.71 6.93 5.27
CA ASP A 91 -8.09 6.87 3.87
C ASP A 91 -7.74 5.53 3.22
N PHE A 92 -7.98 5.41 1.93
CA PHE A 92 -7.71 4.26 1.08
C PHE A 92 -6.83 4.68 -0.11
N VAL A 93 -6.45 3.70 -0.95
CA VAL A 93 -5.71 3.93 -2.19
C VAL A 93 -6.45 4.91 -3.12
N PRO A 94 -5.77 5.83 -3.81
CA PRO A 94 -4.31 6.02 -3.86
C PRO A 94 -3.78 6.94 -2.76
N PHE A 95 -4.63 7.62 -2.00
CA PHE A 95 -4.22 8.72 -1.11
C PHE A 95 -3.26 8.27 -0.01
N ALA A 96 -3.44 7.04 0.45
CA ALA A 96 -2.57 6.40 1.43
C ALA A 96 -1.10 6.37 0.99
N GLU A 97 -0.80 6.05 -0.25
CA GLU A 97 0.56 6.03 -0.77
C GLU A 97 0.95 7.38 -1.38
N LEU A 98 -0.03 8.12 -1.91
CA LEU A 98 0.16 9.41 -2.57
C LEU A 98 0.62 10.51 -1.61
N PHE A 99 0.07 10.58 -0.39
CA PHE A 99 0.43 11.65 0.54
C PHE A 99 1.87 11.51 1.06
N PRO A 100 2.35 10.31 1.44
CA PRO A 100 3.77 10.06 1.69
C PRO A 100 4.65 10.29 0.46
N TRP A 101 4.21 9.86 -0.72
CA TRP A 101 4.93 10.14 -1.97
C TRP A 101 5.17 11.64 -2.18
N ARG A 102 4.14 12.47 -1.91
CA ARG A 102 4.21 13.93 -1.98
C ARG A 102 4.87 14.59 -0.77
N GLY A 103 5.36 13.80 0.19
CA GLY A 103 6.25 14.24 1.25
C GLY A 103 5.61 15.03 2.39
N PHE A 104 4.28 14.95 2.57
CA PHE A 104 3.58 15.70 3.63
C PHE A 104 2.87 14.83 4.66
N ALA A 105 2.94 13.50 4.51
CA ALA A 105 2.35 12.55 5.44
C ALA A 105 3.26 11.34 5.65
N ARG A 106 3.10 10.66 6.78
CA ARG A 106 3.74 9.37 7.08
C ARG A 106 2.68 8.36 7.53
N LYS A 107 2.84 7.09 7.09
CA LYS A 107 1.94 5.99 7.47
C LYS A 107 2.27 5.55 8.88
N ILE A 108 1.29 5.58 9.79
CA ILE A 108 1.45 5.09 11.18
C ILE A 108 0.55 3.89 11.49
N PHE A 109 -0.33 3.52 10.55
CA PHE A 109 -1.14 2.32 10.65
C PHE A 109 -1.51 1.82 9.25
N ASP A 110 -1.29 0.54 8.99
CA ASP A 110 -1.58 -0.10 7.71
C ASP A 110 -2.72 -1.14 7.83
N GLY A 111 -3.46 -1.33 6.74
CA GLY A 111 -4.55 -2.31 6.70
C GLY A 111 -4.10 -3.74 6.96
N SER A 112 -2.85 -4.10 6.61
CA SER A 112 -2.26 -5.41 6.95
C SER A 112 -2.27 -5.70 8.45
N GLN A 113 -2.05 -4.69 9.29
CA GLN A 113 -2.08 -4.84 10.75
C GLN A 113 -3.50 -5.10 11.27
N ALA A 114 -4.53 -4.72 10.51
CA ALA A 114 -5.93 -4.96 10.88
C ALA A 114 -6.40 -6.38 10.52
N ASN A 115 -5.61 -7.18 9.78
CA ASN A 115 -5.98 -8.52 9.30
C ASN A 115 -7.39 -8.60 8.71
N THR A 116 -7.84 -7.50 8.08
CA THR A 116 -9.19 -7.38 7.55
C THR A 116 -9.08 -7.22 6.03
N PRO A 117 -9.65 -8.15 5.24
CA PRO A 117 -9.67 -8.02 3.79
C PRO A 117 -10.45 -6.77 3.37
N THR A 118 -9.99 -6.14 2.30
CA THR A 118 -10.74 -5.10 1.58
C THR A 118 -10.92 -5.55 0.14
N LEU A 119 -12.00 -5.12 -0.49
CA LEU A 119 -12.30 -5.46 -1.87
C LEU A 119 -12.92 -4.26 -2.59
N HIS A 120 -12.73 -4.23 -3.90
CA HIS A 120 -13.47 -3.38 -4.81
C HIS A 120 -14.42 -4.28 -5.61
N GLY A 121 -15.68 -3.88 -5.72
CA GLY A 121 -16.70 -4.67 -6.42
C GLY A 121 -17.42 -3.84 -7.47
N ALA A 122 -17.92 -4.51 -8.50
CA ALA A 122 -18.86 -3.94 -9.44
C ALA A 122 -20.29 -4.24 -8.98
N LEU A 123 -21.20 -3.29 -9.19
CA LEU A 123 -22.63 -3.47 -8.98
C LEU A 123 -23.34 -3.33 -10.32
N VAL A 124 -24.36 -4.14 -10.52
CA VAL A 124 -25.26 -4.08 -11.67
C VAL A 124 -26.69 -4.23 -11.17
N ASP A 125 -27.61 -3.54 -11.84
CA ASP A 125 -29.04 -3.71 -11.60
C ASP A 125 -29.45 -5.16 -11.89
N GLY A 126 -30.22 -5.77 -10.98
CA GLY A 126 -30.57 -7.20 -11.05
C GLY A 126 -31.42 -7.55 -12.27
N ASP A 127 -32.45 -6.74 -12.55
CA ASP A 127 -33.34 -6.95 -13.70
C ASP A 127 -32.58 -6.76 -15.02
N TYR A 128 -31.69 -5.77 -15.08
CA TYR A 128 -30.79 -5.57 -16.21
C TYR A 128 -29.87 -6.76 -16.44
N ALA A 129 -29.25 -7.28 -15.39
CA ALA A 129 -28.31 -8.39 -15.48
C ALA A 129 -29.00 -9.70 -15.96
N GLU A 130 -30.22 -9.95 -15.49
CA GLU A 130 -31.01 -11.10 -15.96
C GLU A 130 -31.51 -10.95 -17.39
N LYS A 131 -31.88 -9.72 -17.79
CA LYS A 131 -32.36 -9.44 -19.14
C LYS A 131 -31.24 -9.41 -20.19
N TYR A 132 -30.06 -8.92 -19.83
CA TYR A 132 -28.91 -8.75 -20.72
C TYR A 132 -27.63 -9.37 -20.13
N PRO A 133 -27.64 -10.69 -19.83
CA PRO A 133 -26.51 -11.37 -19.22
C PRO A 133 -25.24 -11.28 -20.08
N GLU A 134 -25.38 -11.22 -21.40
CA GLU A 134 -24.28 -11.09 -22.36
C GLU A 134 -23.52 -9.78 -22.20
N ILE A 135 -24.20 -8.68 -21.85
CA ILE A 135 -23.56 -7.38 -21.64
C ILE A 135 -22.76 -7.39 -20.33
N VAL A 136 -23.32 -7.96 -19.27
CA VAL A 136 -22.61 -8.11 -17.98
C VAL A 136 -21.37 -8.98 -18.13
N VAL A 137 -21.49 -10.11 -18.84
CA VAL A 137 -20.35 -11.00 -19.12
C VAL A 137 -19.30 -10.31 -19.99
N ALA A 138 -19.72 -9.54 -21.01
CA ALA A 138 -18.80 -8.77 -21.85
C ALA A 138 -18.03 -7.70 -21.04
N TYR A 139 -18.70 -6.99 -20.13
CA TYR A 139 -18.07 -6.03 -19.22
C TYR A 139 -17.02 -6.72 -18.33
N LEU A 140 -17.37 -7.84 -17.70
CA LEU A 140 -16.43 -8.58 -16.84
C LEU A 140 -15.23 -9.10 -17.63
N ARG A 141 -15.43 -9.57 -18.86
CA ARG A 141 -14.33 -9.98 -19.74
C ARG A 141 -13.41 -8.81 -20.11
N ALA A 142 -13.96 -7.62 -20.34
CA ALA A 142 -13.16 -6.42 -20.59
C ALA A 142 -12.33 -6.03 -19.35
N ALA A 143 -12.91 -6.15 -18.15
CA ALA A 143 -12.18 -5.93 -16.90
C ALA A 143 -11.05 -6.95 -16.70
N LEU A 144 -11.31 -8.24 -16.96
CA LEU A 144 -10.31 -9.32 -16.90
C LEU A 144 -9.16 -9.10 -17.90
N GLU A 145 -9.48 -8.59 -19.10
CA GLU A 145 -8.47 -8.24 -20.09
C GLU A 145 -7.62 -7.05 -19.64
N ALA A 146 -8.24 -6.01 -19.07
CA ALA A 146 -7.50 -4.90 -18.48
C ALA A 146 -6.58 -5.38 -17.33
N ASP A 147 -7.04 -6.34 -16.53
CA ASP A 147 -6.24 -6.95 -15.48
C ASP A 147 -5.01 -7.69 -16.02
N ARG A 148 -5.18 -8.47 -17.08
CA ARG A 148 -4.09 -9.16 -17.78
C ARG A 148 -3.07 -8.16 -18.34
N LEU A 149 -3.55 -7.12 -19.01
CA LEU A 149 -2.72 -6.11 -19.66
C LEU A 149 -1.84 -5.35 -18.64
N ILE A 150 -2.39 -4.94 -17.50
CA ILE A 150 -1.60 -4.29 -16.46
C ILE A 150 -0.59 -5.26 -15.82
N ALA A 151 -0.93 -6.55 -15.70
CA ALA A 151 0.02 -7.54 -15.18
C ALA A 151 1.21 -7.79 -16.13
N GLU A 152 0.98 -7.79 -17.44
CA GLU A 152 2.01 -8.00 -18.47
C GLU A 152 2.87 -6.74 -18.70
N GLU A 153 2.25 -5.56 -18.64
CA GLU A 153 2.90 -4.28 -18.92
C GLU A 153 2.70 -3.25 -17.79
N PRO A 154 3.14 -3.55 -16.56
CA PRO A 154 2.81 -2.74 -15.38
C PRO A 154 3.35 -1.31 -15.48
N GLU A 155 4.52 -1.08 -16.07
CA GLU A 155 5.04 0.28 -16.29
C GLU A 155 4.21 1.06 -17.30
N THR A 156 3.93 0.48 -18.47
CA THR A 156 3.14 1.09 -19.54
C THR A 156 1.79 1.55 -19.02
N TYR A 157 1.07 0.67 -18.32
CA TYR A 157 -0.24 1.00 -17.78
C TYR A 157 -0.18 1.92 -16.57
N SER A 158 0.89 1.88 -15.77
CA SER A 158 1.07 2.86 -14.69
C SER A 158 1.21 4.28 -15.24
N GLU A 159 1.96 4.45 -16.34
CA GLU A 159 2.10 5.74 -17.02
C GLU A 159 0.80 6.19 -17.71
N LEU A 160 0.05 5.25 -18.29
CA LEU A 160 -1.27 5.55 -18.87
C LEU A 160 -2.26 6.03 -17.80
N ILE A 161 -2.37 5.29 -16.70
CA ILE A 161 -3.24 5.66 -15.57
C ILE A 161 -2.79 7.02 -15.03
N ALA A 162 -1.48 7.26 -14.89
CA ALA A 162 -0.96 8.54 -14.44
C ALA A 162 -1.37 9.70 -15.35
N LYS A 163 -1.28 9.51 -16.67
CA LYS A 163 -1.71 10.50 -17.67
C LYS A 163 -3.20 10.84 -17.56
N VAL A 164 -4.05 9.85 -17.28
CA VAL A 164 -5.51 10.03 -17.21
C VAL A 164 -5.96 10.61 -15.88
N THR A 165 -5.35 10.17 -14.78
CA THR A 165 -5.82 10.46 -13.41
C THR A 165 -5.05 11.59 -12.73
N GLY A 166 -3.83 11.89 -13.19
CA GLY A 166 -2.91 12.80 -12.51
C GLY A 166 -2.22 12.19 -11.27
N ILE A 167 -2.40 10.89 -11.02
CA ILE A 167 -1.67 10.16 -9.97
C ILE A 167 -0.32 9.72 -10.51
N GLU A 168 0.75 9.97 -9.77
CA GLU A 168 2.11 9.67 -10.18
C GLU A 168 2.29 8.16 -10.49
N ALA A 169 2.90 7.83 -11.63
CA ALA A 169 3.00 6.46 -12.12
C ALA A 169 3.75 5.55 -11.12
N GLU A 170 4.63 6.13 -10.30
CA GLU A 170 5.36 5.47 -9.25
C GLU A 170 4.43 4.96 -8.13
N VAL A 171 3.38 5.73 -7.81
CA VAL A 171 2.33 5.34 -6.86
C VAL A 171 1.44 4.27 -7.49
N VAL A 172 1.07 4.46 -8.77
CA VAL A 172 0.26 3.48 -9.50
C VAL A 172 0.98 2.13 -9.59
N TYR A 173 2.27 2.12 -9.93
CA TYR A 173 3.10 0.92 -10.02
C TYR A 173 3.30 0.25 -8.66
N LEU A 174 3.42 1.05 -7.58
CA LEU A 174 3.49 0.50 -6.22
C LEU A 174 2.26 -0.37 -5.93
N PHE A 175 1.09 0.13 -6.30
CA PHE A 175 -0.19 -0.52 -6.03
C PHE A 175 -0.49 -1.67 -7.00
N HIS A 176 -0.37 -1.45 -8.31
CA HIS A 176 -0.83 -2.38 -9.36
C HIS A 176 0.26 -3.29 -9.95
N GLY A 177 1.53 -2.95 -9.76
CA GLY A 177 2.65 -3.72 -10.29
C GLY A 177 2.90 -5.02 -9.52
N PRO A 178 3.83 -5.88 -9.98
CA PRO A 178 4.16 -7.15 -9.34
C PRO A 178 4.53 -6.97 -7.86
N LEU A 179 4.12 -7.87 -6.97
CA LEU A 179 4.28 -7.75 -5.50
C LEU A 179 3.62 -6.49 -4.90
N GLY A 180 2.74 -5.82 -5.64
CA GLY A 180 1.97 -4.67 -5.17
C GLY A 180 0.81 -5.06 -4.25
N LEU A 181 0.15 -4.06 -3.68
CA LEU A 181 -0.93 -4.24 -2.71
C LEU A 181 -2.22 -4.80 -3.36
N GLN A 182 -2.49 -4.44 -4.62
CA GLN A 182 -3.70 -4.88 -5.30
C GLN A 182 -3.55 -6.30 -5.83
N THR A 183 -4.37 -7.22 -5.32
CA THR A 183 -4.58 -8.52 -5.96
C THR A 183 -5.59 -8.38 -7.10
N ARG A 184 -5.53 -9.29 -8.09
CA ARG A 184 -6.47 -9.34 -9.23
C ARG A 184 -7.39 -10.56 -9.12
N ASP A 185 -7.78 -10.86 -7.89
CA ASP A 185 -8.75 -11.91 -7.64
C ASP A 185 -10.16 -11.40 -7.96
N VAL A 186 -10.90 -12.22 -8.68
CA VAL A 186 -12.27 -11.94 -9.13
C VAL A 186 -13.29 -12.89 -8.49
N THR A 187 -12.84 -13.73 -7.56
CA THR A 187 -13.64 -14.76 -6.91
C THR A 187 -14.18 -14.27 -5.57
N TRP A 188 -15.37 -14.75 -5.20
CA TRP A 188 -15.98 -14.47 -3.91
C TRP A 188 -15.45 -15.41 -2.82
N LYS A 189 -14.18 -15.21 -2.45
CA LYS A 189 -13.55 -15.89 -1.31
C LYS A 189 -14.36 -15.71 -0.01
N PRO A 190 -14.34 -16.68 0.93
CA PRO A 190 -15.02 -16.55 2.22
C PRO A 190 -14.68 -15.25 2.96
N GLU A 191 -13.42 -14.84 2.90
CA GLU A 191 -12.91 -13.61 3.52
C GLU A 191 -13.58 -12.36 2.93
N TYR A 192 -13.82 -12.33 1.62
CA TYR A 192 -14.50 -11.22 0.94
C TYR A 192 -15.99 -11.16 1.27
N ARG A 193 -16.65 -12.31 1.39
CA ARG A 193 -18.04 -12.37 1.89
C ARG A 193 -18.13 -11.87 3.33
N GLN A 194 -17.19 -12.28 4.18
CA GLN A 194 -17.09 -11.80 5.55
C GLN A 194 -16.80 -10.28 5.60
N ALA A 195 -16.01 -9.74 4.67
CA ALA A 195 -15.75 -8.31 4.55
C ALA A 195 -17.03 -7.53 4.28
N VAL A 196 -17.87 -7.98 3.34
CA VAL A 196 -19.17 -7.36 3.04
C VAL A 196 -20.10 -7.42 4.26
N ALA A 197 -20.15 -8.56 4.95
CA ALA A 197 -20.93 -8.71 6.20
C ALA A 197 -20.51 -7.69 7.25
N THR A 198 -19.20 -7.51 7.36
CA THR A 198 -18.57 -6.59 8.30
C THR A 198 -18.88 -5.14 7.95
N SER A 199 -18.93 -4.79 6.65
CA SER A 199 -19.37 -3.47 6.18
C SER A 199 -20.84 -3.19 6.50
N ILE A 200 -21.75 -4.17 6.34
CA ILE A 200 -23.17 -4.04 6.73
C ILE A 200 -23.29 -3.74 8.23
N LYS A 201 -22.53 -4.45 9.08
CA LYS A 201 -22.48 -4.18 10.53
C LYS A 201 -21.98 -2.76 10.82
N THR A 202 -20.96 -2.28 10.10
CA THR A 202 -20.49 -0.89 10.23
C THR A 202 -21.57 0.11 9.86
N LEU A 203 -22.33 -0.11 8.78
CA LEU A 203 -23.42 0.78 8.40
C LEU A 203 -24.51 0.85 9.47
N LYS A 204 -24.82 -0.27 10.13
CA LYS A 204 -25.73 -0.30 11.29
C LYS A 204 -25.17 0.47 12.49
N LEU A 205 -23.90 0.24 12.83
CA LEU A 205 -23.22 0.97 13.90
C LEU A 205 -23.26 2.49 13.67
N LEU A 206 -23.08 2.90 12.41
CA LEU A 206 -23.15 4.29 11.95
C LEU A 206 -24.59 4.79 11.72
N LYS A 207 -25.62 4.02 12.11
CA LYS A 207 -27.05 4.35 11.98
C LYS A 207 -27.46 4.73 10.55
N ARG A 208 -26.88 4.07 9.54
CA ARG A 208 -27.20 4.27 8.12
C ARG A 208 -28.21 3.29 7.57
N THR A 209 -28.38 2.17 8.25
CA THR A 209 -29.43 1.20 7.96
C THR A 209 -29.82 0.52 9.26
N ASP A 210 -31.11 0.25 9.41
CA ASP A 210 -31.63 -0.62 10.47
C ASP A 210 -31.99 -2.02 9.91
N SER A 211 -31.77 -2.22 8.60
CA SER A 211 -32.14 -3.45 7.90
C SER A 211 -31.09 -4.54 8.08
N ASP A 212 -31.55 -5.75 8.35
CA ASP A 212 -30.76 -6.97 8.14
C ASP A 212 -30.62 -7.21 6.63
N LEU A 213 -29.42 -6.97 6.09
CA LEU A 213 -29.10 -7.27 4.70
C LEU A 213 -28.48 -8.67 4.61
N ASP A 214 -29.13 -9.56 3.87
CA ASP A 214 -28.55 -10.86 3.51
C ASP A 214 -27.69 -10.73 2.25
N ILE A 215 -26.38 -10.91 2.42
CA ILE A 215 -25.38 -10.82 1.35
C ILE A 215 -25.68 -11.80 0.22
N ASN A 216 -26.25 -12.97 0.53
CA ASN A 216 -26.51 -14.00 -0.47
C ASN A 216 -27.58 -13.59 -1.48
N HIS A 217 -28.38 -12.55 -1.20
CA HIS A 217 -29.31 -11.98 -2.17
C HIS A 217 -28.65 -11.00 -3.15
N PHE A 218 -27.48 -10.44 -2.82
CA PHE A 218 -26.80 -9.42 -3.62
C PHE A 218 -25.52 -9.91 -4.29
N VAL A 219 -24.90 -10.97 -3.73
CA VAL A 219 -23.69 -11.57 -4.28
C VAL A 219 -24.05 -12.74 -5.19
N THR A 220 -23.70 -12.62 -6.46
CA THR A 220 -23.85 -13.69 -7.46
C THR A 220 -22.52 -13.99 -8.15
N GLU A 221 -22.23 -15.27 -8.33
CA GLU A 221 -21.05 -15.75 -9.06
C GLU A 221 -21.37 -16.10 -10.52
N LYS A 222 -22.66 -16.09 -10.90
CA LYS A 222 -23.17 -16.54 -12.21
C LYS A 222 -22.40 -15.89 -13.38
N TYR A 223 -22.27 -14.57 -13.35
CA TYR A 223 -21.70 -13.80 -14.46
C TYR A 223 -20.18 -13.92 -14.53
N ILE A 224 -19.48 -13.90 -13.38
CA ILE A 224 -18.01 -14.03 -13.39
C ILE A 224 -17.57 -15.45 -13.76
N ARG A 225 -18.30 -16.48 -13.32
CA ARG A 225 -18.07 -17.87 -13.76
C ARG A 225 -18.22 -18.01 -15.27
N ALA A 226 -19.26 -17.41 -15.86
CA ALA A 226 -19.44 -17.39 -17.31
C ALA A 226 -18.31 -16.63 -18.03
N ALA A 227 -17.89 -15.48 -17.51
CA ALA A 227 -16.80 -14.69 -18.07
C ALA A 227 -15.46 -15.44 -18.07
N LEU A 228 -15.10 -16.08 -16.94
CA LEU A 228 -13.88 -16.87 -16.81
C LEU A 228 -13.88 -18.08 -17.76
N SER A 229 -15.00 -18.81 -17.82
CA SER A 229 -15.14 -19.96 -18.72
C SER A 229 -14.95 -19.57 -20.19
N GLN A 230 -15.47 -18.41 -20.62
CA GLN A 230 -15.29 -17.91 -22.00
C GLN A 230 -13.84 -17.54 -22.35
N ILE A 231 -12.97 -17.35 -21.36
CA ILE A 231 -11.55 -17.07 -21.56
C ILE A 231 -10.65 -18.25 -21.12
N GLY A 232 -11.23 -19.43 -20.88
CA GLY A 232 -10.48 -20.63 -20.52
C GLY A 232 -9.90 -20.63 -19.09
N ARG A 233 -10.42 -19.78 -18.19
CA ARG A 233 -10.08 -19.80 -16.75
C ARG A 233 -11.11 -20.57 -15.94
N ASP A 234 -10.65 -21.20 -14.87
CA ASP A 234 -11.49 -21.97 -13.93
C ASP A 234 -11.68 -21.20 -12.63
N TYR A 235 -12.92 -20.81 -12.36
CA TYR A 235 -13.30 -20.09 -11.13
C TYR A 235 -12.97 -20.89 -9.87
N ASP A 236 -13.20 -22.21 -9.85
CA ASP A 236 -13.02 -23.01 -8.63
C ASP A 236 -11.53 -23.29 -8.35
N ALA A 237 -10.69 -23.23 -9.38
CA ALA A 237 -9.24 -23.18 -9.24
C ALA A 237 -8.79 -21.80 -8.71
N ASP A 238 -9.28 -20.71 -9.31
CA ASP A 238 -8.98 -19.34 -8.88
C ASP A 238 -9.43 -19.08 -7.42
N LEU A 239 -10.58 -19.62 -7.01
CA LEU A 239 -11.11 -19.48 -5.66
C LEU A 239 -10.14 -20.03 -4.61
N LYS A 240 -9.40 -21.08 -4.94
CA LYS A 240 -8.41 -21.73 -4.07
C LYS A 240 -7.02 -21.09 -4.15
N ASN A 241 -6.80 -20.19 -5.11
CA ASN A 241 -5.53 -19.52 -5.29
C ASN A 241 -5.46 -18.28 -4.38
N TYR A 242 -4.47 -18.23 -3.48
CA TYR A 242 -4.21 -17.10 -2.58
C TYR A 242 -2.83 -16.46 -2.85
N ASP A 243 -2.19 -16.82 -3.97
CA ASP A 243 -0.86 -16.34 -4.32
C ASP A 243 -0.89 -14.82 -4.60
N GLN A 244 0.19 -14.13 -4.23
CA GLN A 244 0.39 -12.74 -4.62
C GLN A 244 0.60 -12.63 -6.14
N LEU A 245 0.46 -11.42 -6.69
CA LEU A 245 0.83 -11.16 -8.07
C LEU A 245 2.31 -11.51 -8.29
N PRO A 246 2.63 -12.52 -9.12
CA PRO A 246 3.97 -13.06 -9.21
C PRO A 246 4.92 -12.04 -9.85
N LEU A 247 6.16 -12.01 -9.37
CA LEU A 247 7.26 -11.34 -10.03
C LEU A 247 8.13 -12.37 -10.74
N TYR A 248 8.07 -12.39 -12.07
CA TYR A 248 8.99 -13.17 -12.88
C TYR A 248 10.15 -12.27 -13.33
N ALA A 249 11.20 -12.20 -12.51
CA ALA A 249 12.33 -11.31 -12.76
C ALA A 249 13.68 -11.97 -12.51
N LYS A 250 14.69 -11.41 -13.15
CA LYS A 250 16.10 -11.65 -12.86
C LYS A 250 16.65 -10.49 -12.06
N ASP A 251 17.57 -10.78 -11.15
CA ASP A 251 18.33 -9.75 -10.45
C ASP A 251 19.18 -8.97 -11.48
N ALA A 252 19.04 -7.65 -11.48
CA ALA A 252 19.67 -6.79 -12.47
C ALA A 252 21.20 -6.66 -12.29
N ALA A 253 21.75 -7.08 -11.15
CA ALA A 253 23.18 -7.10 -10.89
C ALA A 253 23.83 -8.45 -11.22
N THR A 254 23.15 -9.57 -10.97
CA THR A 254 23.72 -10.92 -11.15
C THR A 254 23.19 -11.64 -12.40
N GLY A 255 21.99 -11.31 -12.85
CA GLY A 255 21.28 -12.03 -13.93
C GLY A 255 20.58 -13.32 -13.49
N GLU A 256 20.66 -13.68 -12.21
CA GLU A 256 20.02 -14.88 -11.65
C GLU A 256 18.52 -14.68 -11.44
N PRO A 257 17.69 -15.73 -11.52
CA PRO A 257 16.28 -15.65 -11.15
C PRO A 257 16.08 -15.19 -9.71
N ILE A 258 15.07 -14.37 -9.47
CA ILE A 258 14.63 -14.01 -8.12
C ILE A 258 13.54 -15.00 -7.70
N GLU A 259 13.79 -15.79 -6.67
CA GLU A 259 12.86 -16.80 -6.13
C GLU A 259 12.34 -16.45 -4.74
N ASP A 260 13.10 -15.68 -3.96
CA ASP A 260 12.69 -15.13 -2.66
C ASP A 260 12.31 -13.66 -2.81
N PHE A 261 11.03 -13.36 -2.57
CA PHE A 261 10.49 -12.01 -2.68
C PHE A 261 10.53 -11.20 -1.38
N SER A 262 10.89 -11.82 -0.26
CA SER A 262 10.86 -11.18 1.07
C SER A 262 11.82 -10.00 1.18
N ARG A 263 12.86 -9.96 0.34
CA ARG A 263 13.90 -8.92 0.35
C ARG A 263 14.00 -8.18 -0.98
N VAL A 264 13.05 -8.37 -1.89
CA VAL A 264 13.12 -7.71 -3.20
C VAL A 264 13.16 -6.20 -3.04
N ALA A 265 14.03 -5.58 -3.82
CA ALA A 265 14.08 -4.14 -4.01
C ALA A 265 14.06 -3.83 -5.49
N GLN A 266 13.52 -2.68 -5.85
CA GLN A 266 13.31 -2.31 -7.25
C GLN A 266 13.72 -0.86 -7.46
N ILE A 267 14.27 -0.55 -8.64
CA ILE A 267 14.65 0.81 -9.01
C ILE A 267 14.01 1.13 -10.35
N TRP A 268 13.17 2.16 -10.39
CA TRP A 268 12.72 2.73 -11.64
C TRP A 268 13.62 3.89 -12.03
N VAL A 269 14.50 3.66 -13.01
CA VAL A 269 15.39 4.70 -13.51
C VAL A 269 14.63 5.59 -14.49
N LYS A 270 14.89 6.89 -14.47
CA LYS A 270 14.28 7.83 -15.43
C LYS A 270 14.66 7.41 -16.85
N ASP A 271 13.70 7.54 -17.76
CA ASP A 271 13.80 7.22 -19.19
C ASP A 271 14.03 5.72 -19.50
N GLU A 272 14.04 4.84 -18.49
CA GLU A 272 13.99 3.40 -18.71
C GLU A 272 12.55 2.89 -18.78
N PRO A 273 12.22 2.04 -19.77
CA PRO A 273 10.86 1.53 -19.95
C PRO A 273 10.45 0.51 -18.89
N LYS A 274 11.42 -0.07 -18.17
CA LYS A 274 11.21 -1.16 -17.23
C LYS A 274 11.85 -0.86 -15.89
N VAL A 275 11.18 -1.32 -14.84
CA VAL A 275 11.72 -1.29 -13.49
C VAL A 275 12.83 -2.35 -13.38
N ARG A 276 13.96 -1.98 -12.78
CA ARG A 276 15.03 -2.92 -12.46
C ARG A 276 14.72 -3.63 -11.16
N HIS A 277 14.91 -4.94 -11.12
CA HIS A 277 14.66 -5.76 -9.93
C HIS A 277 15.97 -6.25 -9.32
N TYR A 278 16.01 -6.32 -7.99
CA TYR A 278 17.15 -6.81 -7.23
C TYR A 278 16.64 -7.75 -6.15
N ALA A 279 17.36 -8.85 -5.91
CA ALA A 279 17.01 -9.85 -4.91
C ALA A 279 17.16 -9.33 -3.47
N SER A 280 17.87 -8.21 -3.27
CA SER A 280 18.06 -7.62 -1.94
C SER A 280 18.13 -6.09 -1.93
N PRO A 281 17.82 -5.42 -0.80
CA PRO A 281 17.90 -3.96 -0.71
C PRO A 281 19.33 -3.46 -0.84
N GLU A 282 20.32 -4.15 -0.26
CA GLU A 282 21.72 -3.73 -0.39
C GLU A 282 22.24 -3.82 -1.84
N SER A 283 21.74 -4.77 -2.64
CA SER A 283 22.08 -4.86 -4.07
C SER A 283 21.51 -3.65 -4.83
N ALA A 284 20.23 -3.33 -4.61
CA ALA A 284 19.59 -2.15 -5.16
C ALA A 284 20.29 -0.85 -4.74
N LEU A 285 20.54 -0.64 -3.44
CA LEU A 285 21.18 0.59 -2.95
C LEU A 285 22.62 0.77 -3.45
N LYS A 286 23.38 -0.32 -3.64
CA LYS A 286 24.68 -0.26 -4.32
C LYS A 286 24.54 0.14 -5.79
N ALA A 287 23.52 -0.37 -6.49
CA ALA A 287 23.23 0.00 -7.87
C ALA A 287 22.76 1.47 -7.98
N LEU A 288 21.93 1.93 -7.04
CA LEU A 288 21.52 3.33 -6.92
C LEU A 288 22.74 4.26 -6.82
N ALA A 289 23.68 3.97 -5.92
CA ALA A 289 24.88 4.78 -5.76
C ALA A 289 25.73 4.85 -7.05
N ARG A 290 25.75 3.78 -7.85
CA ARG A 290 26.41 3.79 -9.18
C ARG A 290 25.64 4.65 -10.17
N LEU A 291 24.33 4.48 -10.27
CA LEU A 291 23.46 5.28 -11.14
C LEU A 291 23.61 6.78 -10.87
N GLU A 292 23.62 7.18 -9.59
CA GLU A 292 23.82 8.57 -9.19
C GLU A 292 25.22 9.09 -9.55
N LYS A 293 26.26 8.28 -9.33
CA LYS A 293 27.64 8.62 -9.74
C LYS A 293 27.76 8.81 -11.25
N ASP A 294 27.00 8.03 -12.01
CA ASP A 294 26.93 8.11 -13.48
C ASP A 294 26.00 9.24 -13.96
N GLY A 295 25.46 10.06 -13.05
CA GLY A 295 24.59 11.19 -13.36
C GLY A 295 23.19 10.79 -13.84
N ARG A 296 22.78 9.53 -13.62
CA ARG A 296 21.47 9.02 -14.04
C ARG A 296 20.40 9.37 -13.01
N ALA A 297 19.32 9.99 -13.47
CA ALA A 297 18.18 10.30 -12.62
C ALA A 297 17.36 9.03 -12.31
N VAL A 298 16.98 8.85 -11.06
CA VAL A 298 16.10 7.76 -10.60
C VAL A 298 14.74 8.35 -10.26
N ARG A 299 13.66 7.68 -10.67
CA ARG A 299 12.28 8.06 -10.34
C ARG A 299 11.95 7.67 -8.90
N VAL A 300 12.25 6.42 -8.55
CA VAL A 300 11.87 5.82 -7.27
C VAL A 300 12.68 4.55 -6.99
N VAL A 301 12.86 4.27 -5.69
CA VAL A 301 13.33 2.98 -5.18
C VAL A 301 12.21 2.38 -4.35
N TYR A 302 11.87 1.12 -4.63
CA TYR A 302 10.93 0.33 -3.85
C TYR A 302 11.66 -0.73 -3.03
N ALA A 303 11.07 -1.11 -1.90
CA ALA A 303 11.50 -2.23 -1.08
C ALA A 303 10.29 -3.08 -0.69
N GLN A 304 10.52 -4.34 -0.32
CA GLN A 304 9.48 -5.21 0.22
C GLN A 304 9.53 -5.22 1.76
N ASP A 305 8.38 -4.97 2.39
CA ASP A 305 8.23 -5.12 3.83
C ASP A 305 8.45 -6.58 4.25
N ARG A 306 9.33 -6.81 5.23
CA ARG A 306 9.75 -8.15 5.66
C ARG A 306 8.66 -8.97 6.33
N GLU A 307 7.68 -8.33 6.97
CA GLU A 307 6.64 -9.03 7.73
C GLU A 307 5.38 -9.23 6.87
N SER A 308 4.90 -8.16 6.24
CA SER A 308 3.65 -8.14 5.48
C SER A 308 3.82 -8.53 4.02
N GLY A 309 5.05 -8.44 3.48
CA GLY A 309 5.29 -8.61 2.05
C GLY A 309 4.59 -7.55 1.21
N ILE A 310 4.34 -6.35 1.75
CA ILE A 310 3.80 -5.20 1.01
C ILE A 310 4.94 -4.40 0.39
N LYS A 311 4.75 -3.94 -0.85
CA LYS A 311 5.70 -3.05 -1.52
C LYS A 311 5.65 -1.65 -0.93
N LEU A 312 6.82 -1.10 -0.61
CA LEU A 312 7.02 0.20 0.03
C LEU A 312 7.81 1.13 -0.88
N PHE A 313 7.63 2.43 -0.70
CA PHE A 313 8.66 3.39 -1.10
C PHE A 313 9.83 3.27 -0.14
N ALA A 314 11.03 2.95 -0.66
CA ALA A 314 12.18 2.66 0.19
C ALA A 314 12.60 3.86 1.05
N ASN A 315 12.39 5.08 0.56
CA ASN A 315 12.66 6.33 1.30
C ASN A 315 11.65 6.62 2.41
N GLN A 316 10.58 5.84 2.55
CA GLN A 316 9.61 5.92 3.64
C GLN A 316 9.70 4.71 4.58
N ALA A 317 10.60 3.77 4.29
CA ALA A 317 10.78 2.56 5.08
C ALA A 317 11.88 2.73 6.14
N TRP A 318 11.75 1.93 7.19
CA TRP A 318 12.84 1.60 8.11
C TRP A 318 13.57 0.36 7.61
N PHE A 319 14.81 0.20 8.04
CA PHE A 319 15.64 -0.95 7.70
C PHE A 319 16.22 -1.57 8.96
N VAL A 320 16.39 -2.89 8.97
CA VAL A 320 17.26 -3.57 9.92
C VAL A 320 18.48 -4.07 9.17
N ARG A 321 19.65 -3.65 9.61
CA ARG A 321 20.95 -4.16 9.13
C ARG A 321 21.43 -5.26 10.06
N SER A 322 21.56 -6.48 9.54
CA SER A 322 22.16 -7.58 10.28
C SER A 322 23.68 -7.39 10.46
N GLU A 323 24.30 -8.19 11.33
CA GLU A 323 25.76 -8.23 11.49
C GLU A 323 26.51 -8.57 10.19
N ARG A 324 25.85 -9.29 9.27
CA ARG A 324 26.40 -9.64 7.94
C ARG A 324 26.23 -8.53 6.90
N GLY A 325 25.61 -7.40 7.28
CA GLY A 325 25.34 -6.28 6.38
C GLY A 325 24.12 -6.48 5.47
N GLU A 326 23.32 -7.53 5.70
CA GLU A 326 22.05 -7.73 4.99
C GLU A 326 20.99 -6.75 5.50
N LEU A 327 20.23 -6.16 4.58
CA LEU A 327 19.13 -5.26 4.90
C LEU A 327 17.78 -5.97 4.76
N GLY A 328 16.89 -5.72 5.73
CA GLY A 328 15.45 -5.99 5.64
C GLY A 328 14.67 -4.69 5.80
N ALA A 329 13.67 -4.45 4.94
CA ALA A 329 12.85 -3.24 5.01
C ALA A 329 11.57 -3.47 5.82
N PHE A 330 11.10 -2.42 6.49
CA PHE A 330 9.93 -2.42 7.36
C PHE A 330 9.18 -1.12 7.16
N LEU A 331 7.85 -1.18 7.08
CA LEU A 331 7.01 0.00 6.97
C LEU A 331 7.09 0.86 8.22
N LEU A 332 7.01 0.23 9.40
CA LEU A 332 6.96 0.91 10.70
C LEU A 332 8.22 0.65 11.52
N LYS A 333 8.64 1.66 12.29
CA LYS A 333 9.80 1.57 13.17
C LYS A 333 9.64 0.44 14.17
N ASP A 334 8.46 0.33 14.77
CA ASP A 334 8.15 -0.72 15.75
C ASP A 334 8.33 -2.12 15.17
N GLY A 335 8.00 -2.32 13.90
CA GLY A 335 8.26 -3.59 13.19
C GLY A 335 9.75 -3.87 13.07
N ALA A 336 10.53 -2.88 12.61
CA ALA A 336 11.98 -2.99 12.53
C ALA A 336 12.62 -3.26 13.91
N THR A 337 12.21 -2.53 14.96
CA THR A 337 12.73 -2.69 16.32
C THR A 337 12.40 -4.07 16.89
N ARG A 338 11.16 -4.57 16.73
CA ARG A 338 10.80 -5.93 17.14
C ARG A 338 11.64 -6.97 16.40
N TRP A 339 11.80 -6.80 15.09
CA TRP A 339 12.62 -7.71 14.29
C TRP A 339 14.06 -7.74 14.77
N ALA A 340 14.68 -6.57 14.98
CA ALA A 340 16.05 -6.44 15.46
C ALA A 340 16.24 -7.05 16.87
N ASN A 341 15.26 -6.90 17.76
CA ASN A 341 15.31 -7.52 19.09
C ASN A 341 15.27 -9.05 19.04
N ILE A 342 14.57 -9.64 18.05
CA ILE A 342 14.45 -11.09 17.89
C ILE A 342 15.64 -11.68 17.13
N HIS A 343 16.09 -11.02 16.06
CA HIS A 343 17.07 -11.57 15.11
C HIS A 343 18.46 -10.92 15.21
N GLY A 344 18.62 -9.92 16.06
CA GLY A 344 19.79 -9.04 16.08
C GLY A 344 19.79 -8.02 14.93
N GLY A 345 20.69 -7.05 15.01
CA GLY A 345 20.89 -6.02 14.00
C GLY A 345 20.57 -4.60 14.48
N GLU A 346 20.84 -3.65 13.61
CA GLU A 346 20.67 -2.22 13.86
C GLU A 346 19.50 -1.66 13.04
N VAL A 347 18.62 -0.91 13.70
CA VAL A 347 17.52 -0.20 13.04
C VAL A 347 18.05 1.10 12.43
N LEU A 348 17.79 1.30 11.14
CA LEU A 348 18.25 2.43 10.34
C LEU A 348 17.06 3.05 9.60
N ASP A 349 17.10 4.35 9.36
CA ASP A 349 16.26 4.95 8.32
C ASP A 349 16.87 4.72 6.92
N TYR A 350 16.24 5.25 5.88
CA TYR A 350 16.74 5.11 4.51
C TYR A 350 18.13 5.73 4.29
N ALA A 351 18.44 6.85 4.94
CA ALA A 351 19.73 7.50 4.81
C ALA A 351 20.83 6.66 5.47
N GLY A 352 20.60 6.21 6.70
CA GLY A 352 21.49 5.31 7.43
C GLY A 352 21.72 4.00 6.70
N ALA A 353 20.68 3.41 6.10
CA ALA A 353 20.80 2.20 5.29
C ALA A 353 21.71 2.42 4.07
N ARG A 354 21.66 3.59 3.42
CA ARG A 354 22.56 3.93 2.30
C ARG A 354 23.99 4.13 2.77
N GLU A 355 24.20 4.88 3.84
CA GLU A 355 25.52 5.17 4.41
C GLU A 355 26.21 3.90 4.91
N SER A 356 25.46 2.97 5.49
CA SER A 356 25.97 1.69 5.97
C SER A 356 26.66 0.84 4.91
N LEU A 357 26.32 1.04 3.63
CA LEU A 357 26.90 0.31 2.49
C LEU A 357 28.20 0.96 1.98
N VAL A 358 28.46 2.21 2.36
CA VAL A 358 29.68 2.94 2.04
C VAL A 358 30.74 2.72 3.12
N ALA A 359 30.33 2.69 4.40
CA ALA A 359 31.22 2.47 5.54
C ALA A 359 31.74 1.01 5.68
N GLY A 360 31.14 0.05 4.96
CA GLY A 360 31.59 -1.34 4.89
C GLY A 360 32.67 -1.62 3.84
N ARG A 361 33.32 -0.58 3.30
CA ARG A 361 34.52 -0.66 2.46
C ARG A 361 35.73 -0.17 3.25
#